data_AF-A0A9K3PX62-F1
#
_entry.id   AF-A0A9K3PX62-F1
#
_cell.length_a   1.000
_cell.length_b   1.000
_cell.length_c   1.000
_cell.angle_alpha   90.00
_cell.angle_beta   90.00
_cell.angle_gamma   90.00
#
_symmetry.space_group_name_H-M   'P 1'
#
loop_
_entity.id
_entity.type
_entity.pdbx_description
1 polymer ?
#
loop_
_entity_poly.entity_id
_entity_poly.type
_entity_poly.pdbx_seq_one_letter_code
_entity_poly.pdbx_strand_id
1 'polypeptide(L)'
;MTPSFSGLRRRVMLFACCGIILVVQFFHLQNGLPNELTETMEICCLNSDHHSNTTATTLSISKFPTAHFPPPTVVILPGPHKAGSTSLQYCMVDWTHNYVSEKQMKRQIWKIRRWKKIQKRQQRKRKERGKEYPEAEMTSSLGKEPPLEPLVLPGWAWPIPLAKELNDTNLMHVTPQKGFASLMATINDDPGMTKKGLPLTSQQKNSVMKMFQAAMMQAWLEGYKIVFGSEEFDRVAYPRNSNKTGTEMLASLLDILPWEFVIHKQNNESKAENTTDRRPPLRQQDLEAVIVYRAPRIHHLKSLWHQVGGLNQTFAEFIRSEDEYHAFDNFAGVLDTMALAHQFVEFGIRTTVIDMSGIANMDTNVCHILVCDVMRDTECNENKMIASLVNKTFNVSGEERRTIDISTRIWNQRPDDTSRIDLTSLQLEAIEKILREYDCGWRKRLILEEGFRILYQHSLFSDCEGDSPLRSLSWMVGEIQKIAGASVEK
;
A
#
# COMPACT_ATOMS: atom_id res chain seq x y z
N MET A 1 -27.81 54.78 40.75
CA MET A 1 -28.37 53.48 40.36
C MET A 1 -27.70 53.03 39.08
N THR A 2 -26.66 52.22 39.19
CA THR A 2 -26.01 51.37 38.18
C THR A 2 -25.05 50.46 38.96
N PRO A 3 -24.98 49.14 38.69
CA PRO A 3 -24.30 48.20 39.57
C PRO A 3 -22.84 47.94 39.19
N SER A 4 -22.10 47.49 40.20
CA SER A 4 -20.71 47.02 40.17
C SER A 4 -20.56 45.65 39.53
N PHE A 5 -19.37 45.34 39.00
CA PHE A 5 -18.76 44.01 39.14
C PHE A 5 -17.26 44.12 39.33
N SER A 6 -16.76 43.35 40.29
CA SER A 6 -15.43 43.35 40.85
C SER A 6 -14.78 41.98 40.68
N GLY A 7 -13.45 41.97 40.55
CA GLY A 7 -12.59 40.92 41.07
C GLY A 7 -12.00 39.94 40.06
N LEU A 8 -10.66 39.95 39.93
CA LEU A 8 -9.85 38.81 40.37
C LEU A 8 -8.38 39.20 40.59
N ARG A 9 -7.87 38.80 41.76
CA ARG A 9 -6.51 39.04 42.28
C ARG A 9 -5.49 38.09 41.64
N ARG A 10 -4.31 38.63 41.31
CA ARG A 10 -3.06 37.85 41.13
C ARG A 10 -2.49 37.47 42.50
N ARG A 11 -2.12 36.20 42.67
CA ARG A 11 -1.20 35.73 43.72
C ARG A 11 0.02 35.10 43.05
N VAL A 12 1.18 35.63 43.42
CA VAL A 12 2.50 35.04 43.23
C VAL A 12 2.74 34.07 44.39
N MET A 13 3.21 32.85 44.11
CA MET A 13 3.90 32.03 45.09
C MET A 13 5.04 31.27 44.39
N LEU A 14 6.24 31.48 44.93
CA LEU A 14 7.41 30.61 44.75
C LEU A 14 7.13 29.24 45.38
N PHE A 15 7.59 28.17 44.74
CA PHE A 15 8.20 27.04 45.43
C PHE A 15 9.27 26.41 44.55
N ALA A 16 10.43 26.20 45.17
CA ALA A 16 11.58 25.49 44.64
C ALA A 16 11.34 23.97 44.69
N CYS A 17 11.89 23.24 43.72
CA CYS A 17 12.32 21.84 43.89
C CYS A 17 13.32 21.44 42.80
N CYS A 18 14.34 20.72 43.25
CA CYS A 18 15.52 20.20 42.57
C CYS A 18 15.23 19.25 41.39
N GLY A 19 16.21 19.08 40.48
CA GLY A 19 16.27 17.88 39.64
C GLY A 19 17.14 17.93 38.37
N ILE A 20 18.46 18.01 38.54
CA ILE A 20 19.51 17.36 37.70
C ILE A 20 19.52 17.66 36.18
N ILE A 21 20.45 18.53 35.79
CA ILE A 21 21.04 18.62 34.45
C ILE A 21 22.43 17.96 34.52
N LEU A 22 22.65 16.91 33.74
CA LEU A 22 23.99 16.34 33.51
C LEU A 22 24.56 16.99 32.23
N VAL A 23 25.38 18.01 32.43
CA VAL A 23 26.37 18.48 31.46
C VAL A 23 27.70 17.90 31.92
N VAL A 24 28.36 17.11 31.08
CA VAL A 24 29.76 16.72 31.29
C VAL A 24 30.55 17.11 30.05
N GLN A 25 31.25 18.24 30.16
CA GLN A 25 32.49 18.53 29.46
C GLN A 25 33.58 18.64 30.53
N PHE A 26 34.66 17.87 30.39
CA PHE A 26 35.94 18.20 31.03
C PHE A 26 37.10 17.71 30.16
N PHE A 27 38.13 18.55 30.10
CA PHE A 27 39.33 18.46 29.27
C PHE A 27 40.55 18.15 30.17
N HIS A 28 41.47 17.29 29.68
CA HIS A 28 42.92 17.13 30.02
C HIS A 28 43.35 16.73 31.46
N LEU A 29 44.36 15.86 31.74
CA LEU A 29 45.67 15.62 31.10
C LEU A 29 46.35 14.30 31.62
N GLN A 30 47.16 13.66 30.74
CA GLN A 30 48.43 12.90 30.95
C GLN A 30 48.52 11.56 31.72
N ASN A 31 48.78 10.44 31.00
CA ASN A 31 50.09 9.74 30.92
C ASN A 31 50.00 8.33 30.27
N GLY A 32 50.88 8.04 29.28
CA GLY A 32 51.50 6.71 29.06
C GLY A 32 50.92 5.74 28.01
N LEU A 33 51.54 5.71 26.83
CA LEU A 33 51.53 4.76 25.67
C LEU A 33 51.72 3.24 26.01
N PRO A 34 51.69 2.26 25.03
CA PRO A 34 51.54 2.40 23.56
C PRO A 34 50.58 1.42 22.81
N ASN A 35 50.20 1.87 21.60
CA ASN A 35 50.08 1.19 20.30
C ASN A 35 49.47 -0.22 20.17
N GLU A 36 48.33 -0.32 19.48
CA GLU A 36 48.19 -0.93 18.14
C GLU A 36 46.72 -0.90 17.68
N LEU A 37 46.51 -0.82 16.36
CA LEU A 37 45.24 -0.77 15.60
C LEU A 37 44.70 0.63 15.24
N THR A 38 45.48 1.35 14.43
CA THR A 38 44.95 2.33 13.47
C THR A 38 44.55 1.66 12.16
N GLU A 39 43.31 1.90 11.77
CA GLU A 39 42.87 2.37 10.45
C GLU A 39 43.63 1.88 9.20
N THR A 40 42.92 1.10 8.38
CA THR A 40 43.08 1.12 6.92
C THR A 40 41.74 1.44 6.29
N MET A 41 41.48 2.73 6.09
CA MET A 41 40.51 3.21 5.12
C MET A 41 41.33 3.89 4.02
N GLU A 42 41.70 3.12 3.00
CA GLU A 42 42.37 3.63 1.80
C GLU A 42 41.39 4.52 1.03
N ILE A 43 41.53 5.84 1.22
CA ILE A 43 41.18 6.83 0.22
C ILE A 43 42.50 7.22 -0.46
N CYS A 44 42.74 6.64 -1.62
CA CYS A 44 43.74 7.13 -2.56
C CYS A 44 43.04 7.44 -3.88
N CYS A 45 42.95 8.73 -4.22
CA CYS A 45 43.27 9.27 -5.54
C CYS A 45 43.14 10.81 -5.49
N LEU A 46 44.19 11.47 -5.03
CA LEU A 46 44.58 12.79 -5.51
C LEU A 46 46.00 12.64 -6.06
N ASN A 47 46.14 12.68 -7.38
CA ASN A 47 47.38 13.09 -8.02
C ASN A 47 47.04 14.27 -8.92
N SER A 48 47.58 15.43 -8.55
CA SER A 48 47.77 16.55 -9.44
C SER A 48 48.91 16.19 -10.39
N ASP A 49 48.65 16.22 -11.69
CA ASP A 49 49.65 16.70 -12.65
C ASP A 49 48.94 17.23 -13.89
N HIS A 50 49.41 18.40 -14.33
CA HIS A 50 48.98 19.11 -15.51
C HIS A 50 49.13 18.24 -16.77
N HIS A 51 48.02 17.91 -17.44
CA HIS A 51 47.86 18.16 -18.87
C HIS A 51 46.39 17.98 -19.30
N SER A 52 45.95 18.96 -20.07
CA SER A 52 44.66 19.05 -20.78
C SER A 52 44.33 17.80 -21.59
N ASN A 53 43.25 17.12 -21.21
CA ASN A 53 42.26 16.51 -22.10
C ASN A 53 41.10 15.97 -21.26
N THR A 54 40.06 16.79 -21.11
CA THR A 54 38.85 16.46 -20.35
C THR A 54 37.98 15.51 -21.17
N THR A 55 38.35 14.24 -21.26
CA THR A 55 37.39 13.18 -21.58
C THR A 55 36.48 13.02 -20.37
N ALA A 56 35.21 13.39 -20.51
CA ALA A 56 34.19 13.16 -19.50
C ALA A 56 34.09 11.66 -19.23
N THR A 57 34.77 11.20 -18.19
CA THR A 57 34.61 9.84 -17.67
C THR A 57 33.19 9.77 -17.11
N THR A 58 32.27 9.23 -17.90
CA THR A 58 30.92 8.92 -17.43
C THR A 58 31.08 7.90 -16.31
N LEU A 59 31.01 8.38 -15.07
CA LEU A 59 30.98 7.54 -13.88
C LEU A 59 29.68 6.75 -13.98
N SER A 60 29.76 5.57 -14.59
CA SER A 60 28.71 4.56 -14.57
C SER A 60 28.44 4.28 -13.10
N ILE A 61 27.43 4.94 -12.53
CA ILE A 61 26.92 4.66 -11.19
C ILE A 61 26.59 3.18 -11.21
N SER A 62 27.50 2.41 -10.62
CA SER A 62 27.45 0.97 -10.54
C SER A 62 26.15 0.60 -9.84
N LYS A 63 25.49 -0.44 -10.36
CA LYS A 63 24.26 -1.05 -9.86
C LYS A 63 24.18 -0.90 -8.34
N PHE A 64 23.23 -0.09 -7.86
CA PHE A 64 22.95 0.01 -6.43
C PHE A 64 22.80 -1.41 -5.87
N PRO A 65 23.46 -1.75 -4.74
CA PRO A 65 23.29 -3.06 -4.14
C PRO A 65 21.80 -3.24 -3.84
N THR A 66 21.15 -4.13 -4.60
CA THR A 66 19.73 -4.40 -4.41
C THR A 66 19.57 -5.10 -3.07
N ALA A 67 19.03 -4.41 -2.08
CA ALA A 67 18.75 -4.99 -0.77
C ALA A 67 17.94 -6.28 -0.95
N HIS A 68 18.54 -7.40 -0.53
CA HIS A 68 17.88 -8.70 -0.54
C HIS A 68 17.00 -8.83 0.69
N PHE A 69 15.75 -8.40 0.58
CA PHE A 69 14.74 -8.64 1.61
C PHE A 69 14.42 -10.14 1.69
N PRO A 70 14.20 -10.77 2.85
CA PRO A 70 13.60 -12.10 2.90
C PRO A 70 12.15 -12.09 2.40
N PRO A 71 11.58 -13.21 1.90
CA PRO A 71 10.19 -13.26 1.44
C PRO A 71 9.21 -12.80 2.54
N PRO A 72 8.28 -11.87 2.25
CA PRO A 72 7.28 -11.44 3.22
C PRO A 72 6.26 -12.55 3.52
N THR A 73 5.61 -12.43 4.68
CA THR A 73 4.39 -13.20 5.00
C THR A 73 3.13 -12.34 4.86
N VAL A 74 3.30 -11.01 4.89
CA VAL A 74 2.24 -10.04 4.67
C VAL A 74 2.69 -9.04 3.60
N VAL A 75 1.94 -8.93 2.51
CA VAL A 75 2.17 -7.94 1.46
C VAL A 75 1.06 -6.90 1.50
N ILE A 76 1.44 -5.64 1.70
CA ILE A 76 0.56 -4.49 1.61
C ILE A 76 0.73 -3.93 0.21
N LEU A 77 -0.36 -3.64 -0.51
CA LEU A 77 -0.34 -2.99 -1.81
C LEU A 77 -0.89 -1.56 -1.68
N PRO A 78 -0.14 -0.64 -1.04
CA PRO A 78 -0.49 0.76 -1.00
C PRO A 78 -0.16 1.37 -2.36
N GLY A 79 -1.09 1.34 -3.28
CA GLY A 79 -0.88 2.02 -4.55
C GLY A 79 -1.58 3.36 -4.52
N PRO A 80 -0.90 4.46 -4.86
CA PRO A 80 -1.60 5.70 -5.12
C PRO A 80 -2.71 5.45 -6.13
N HIS A 81 -3.83 6.13 -5.96
CA HIS A 81 -5.01 5.88 -6.78
C HIS A 81 -4.68 5.96 -8.27
N LYS A 82 -5.01 4.92 -9.04
CA LYS A 82 -4.68 4.79 -10.47
C LYS A 82 -3.18 4.70 -10.83
N ALA A 83 -2.30 4.44 -9.86
CA ALA A 83 -0.91 4.11 -10.13
C ALA A 83 -0.68 2.62 -10.47
N GLY A 84 -1.70 1.77 -10.31
CA GLY A 84 -1.62 0.33 -10.61
C GLY A 84 -2.17 -0.59 -9.51
N SER A 85 -2.58 -0.05 -8.35
CA SER A 85 -3.19 -0.83 -7.27
C SER A 85 -4.48 -1.53 -7.68
N THR A 86 -5.35 -0.90 -8.49
CA THR A 86 -6.51 -1.61 -9.05
C THR A 86 -6.05 -2.76 -9.93
N SER A 87 -5.06 -2.54 -10.80
CA SER A 87 -4.54 -3.58 -11.70
C SER A 87 -4.01 -4.77 -10.91
N LEU A 88 -3.29 -4.53 -9.81
CA LEU A 88 -2.87 -5.59 -8.89
C LEU A 88 -4.07 -6.29 -8.24
N GLN A 89 -5.09 -5.56 -7.77
CA GLN A 89 -6.32 -6.17 -7.23
C GLN A 89 -7.06 -7.03 -8.27
N TYR A 90 -7.12 -6.58 -9.53
CA TYR A 90 -7.69 -7.36 -10.63
C TYR A 90 -6.88 -8.62 -10.88
N CYS A 91 -5.54 -8.54 -10.88
CA CYS A 91 -4.70 -9.72 -10.97
C CYS A 91 -4.94 -10.69 -9.82
N MET A 92 -5.12 -10.19 -8.60
CA MET A 92 -5.45 -11.05 -7.45
C MET A 92 -6.75 -11.83 -7.72
N VAL A 93 -7.80 -11.14 -8.15
CA VAL A 93 -9.08 -11.78 -8.48
C VAL A 93 -8.97 -12.74 -9.67
N ASP A 94 -8.27 -12.34 -10.73
CA ASP A 94 -8.06 -13.19 -11.90
C ASP A 94 -7.27 -14.45 -11.55
N TRP A 95 -6.29 -14.35 -10.65
CA TRP A 95 -5.58 -15.52 -10.14
C TRP A 95 -6.51 -16.41 -9.30
N THR A 96 -7.37 -15.85 -8.44
CA THR A 96 -8.35 -16.67 -7.69
C THR A 96 -9.22 -17.51 -8.63
N HIS A 97 -9.61 -16.96 -9.78
CA HIS A 97 -10.45 -17.66 -10.76
C HIS A 97 -9.68 -18.69 -11.60
N ASN A 98 -8.43 -18.38 -11.97
CA ASN A 98 -7.66 -19.21 -12.90
C ASN A 98 -6.75 -20.24 -12.23
N TYR A 99 -6.33 -20.03 -10.98
CA TYR A 99 -5.40 -20.92 -10.26
C TYR A 99 -6.08 -21.99 -9.43
N VAL A 100 -7.26 -21.72 -8.89
CA VAL A 100 -7.95 -22.70 -8.07
C VAL A 100 -8.36 -23.85 -8.98
N SER A 101 -7.58 -24.93 -8.93
CA SER A 101 -7.85 -26.12 -9.72
C SER A 101 -9.28 -26.57 -9.47
N GLU A 102 -9.93 -27.14 -10.48
CA GLU A 102 -11.29 -27.68 -10.32
C GLU A 102 -11.37 -28.63 -9.11
N LYS A 103 -10.28 -29.35 -8.81
CA LYS A 103 -10.11 -30.20 -7.62
C LYS A 103 -10.07 -29.42 -6.31
N GLN A 104 -9.35 -28.30 -6.22
CA GLN A 104 -9.37 -27.41 -5.05
C GLN A 104 -10.74 -26.77 -4.90
N MET A 105 -11.37 -26.28 -5.97
CA MET A 105 -12.72 -25.74 -5.94
C MET A 105 -13.73 -26.81 -5.48
N LYS A 106 -13.63 -28.05 -6.00
CA LYS A 106 -14.42 -29.21 -5.54
C LYS A 106 -14.18 -29.52 -4.06
N ARG A 107 -12.93 -29.44 -3.58
CA ARG A 107 -12.61 -29.60 -2.14
C ARG A 107 -13.23 -28.48 -1.30
N GLN A 108 -13.21 -27.24 -1.77
CA GLN A 108 -13.89 -26.11 -1.11
C GLN A 108 -15.39 -26.33 -1.04
N ILE A 109 -16.01 -26.64 -2.18
CA ILE A 109 -17.43 -27.00 -2.27
C ILE A 109 -17.74 -28.17 -1.33
N TRP A 110 -16.86 -29.16 -1.21
CA TRP A 110 -17.02 -30.28 -0.28
C TRP A 110 -16.91 -29.85 1.18
N LYS A 111 -15.93 -29.02 1.57
CA LYS A 111 -15.81 -28.45 2.93
C LYS A 111 -17.08 -27.68 3.29
N ILE A 112 -17.57 -26.85 2.37
CA ILE A 112 -18.84 -26.09 2.50
C ILE A 112 -20.03 -27.04 2.70
N ARG A 113 -20.16 -28.07 1.86
CA ARG A 113 -21.22 -29.08 1.98
C ARG A 113 -21.14 -29.87 3.30
N ARG A 114 -19.94 -30.25 3.72
CA ARG A 114 -19.68 -30.98 4.98
C ARG A 114 -20.04 -30.12 6.18
N TRP A 115 -19.63 -28.86 6.19
CA TRP A 115 -19.98 -27.90 7.24
C TRP A 115 -21.50 -27.69 7.33
N LYS A 116 -22.19 -27.47 6.21
CA LYS A 116 -23.66 -27.38 6.16
C LYS A 116 -24.34 -28.62 6.74
N LYS A 117 -23.78 -29.82 6.49
CA LYS A 117 -24.28 -31.09 7.02
C LYS A 117 -24.08 -31.19 8.54
N ILE A 118 -22.96 -30.72 9.07
CA ILE A 118 -22.68 -30.67 10.52
C ILE A 118 -23.65 -29.69 11.21
N GLN A 119 -23.85 -28.49 10.64
CA GLN A 119 -24.79 -27.51 11.17
C GLN A 119 -26.23 -28.06 11.23
N LYS A 120 -26.71 -28.68 10.14
CA LYS A 120 -28.03 -29.35 10.14
C LYS A 120 -28.15 -30.45 11.20
N ARG A 121 -27.08 -31.22 11.45
CA ARG A 121 -27.07 -32.24 12.51
C ARG A 121 -27.12 -31.61 13.91
N GLN A 122 -26.39 -30.52 14.15
CA GLN A 122 -26.45 -29.81 15.42
C GLN A 122 -27.84 -29.21 15.67
N GLN A 123 -28.46 -28.61 14.65
CA GLN A 123 -29.83 -28.11 14.74
C GLN A 123 -30.84 -29.21 15.07
N ARG A 124 -30.76 -30.38 14.41
CA ARG A 124 -31.63 -31.54 14.72
C ARG A 124 -31.46 -32.04 16.15
N LYS A 125 -30.21 -32.25 16.59
CA LYS A 125 -29.91 -32.67 17.97
C LYS A 125 -30.43 -31.68 19.01
N ARG A 126 -30.52 -30.38 18.68
CA ARG A 126 -31.08 -29.36 19.58
C ARG A 126 -32.61 -29.42 19.61
N LYS A 127 -33.27 -29.57 18.45
CA LYS A 127 -34.73 -29.79 18.37
C LYS A 127 -35.16 -31.04 19.13
N GLU A 128 -34.43 -32.14 18.98
CA GLU A 128 -34.68 -33.41 19.70
C GLU A 128 -34.53 -33.27 21.23
N ARG A 129 -33.73 -32.31 21.71
CA ARG A 129 -33.53 -32.05 23.14
C ARG A 129 -34.60 -31.15 23.76
N GLY A 130 -35.65 -30.78 23.04
CA GLY A 130 -36.75 -29.98 23.55
C GLY A 130 -36.36 -28.56 23.99
N LYS A 131 -35.17 -28.08 23.59
CA LYS A 131 -34.75 -26.70 23.85
C LYS A 131 -35.29 -25.82 22.74
N GLU A 132 -36.55 -25.42 22.84
CA GLU A 132 -37.11 -24.31 22.07
C GLU A 132 -36.45 -23.01 22.56
N TYR A 133 -35.47 -22.54 21.81
CA TYR A 133 -35.08 -21.14 21.88
C TYR A 133 -35.82 -20.38 20.78
N PRO A 134 -36.22 -19.11 21.02
CA PRO A 134 -36.86 -18.30 20.00
C PRO A 134 -35.99 -18.24 18.74
N GLU A 135 -36.57 -18.61 17.60
CA GLU A 135 -35.88 -18.69 16.29
C GLU A 135 -35.17 -17.38 15.91
N ALA A 136 -35.61 -16.25 16.47
CA ALA A 136 -35.12 -14.91 16.18
C ALA A 136 -33.73 -14.57 16.78
N GLU A 137 -33.32 -15.18 17.89
CA GLU A 137 -32.01 -14.90 18.51
C GLU A 137 -30.87 -15.78 17.96
N MET A 138 -31.20 -16.90 17.29
CA MET A 138 -30.20 -17.89 16.89
C MET A 138 -29.76 -17.77 15.42
N THR A 139 -30.52 -17.09 14.56
CA THR A 139 -30.12 -16.84 13.16
C THR A 139 -29.00 -15.81 13.02
N SER A 140 -28.71 -15.00 14.04
CA SER A 140 -27.65 -13.97 13.96
C SER A 140 -26.24 -14.50 14.24
N SER A 141 -26.10 -15.62 14.96
CA SER A 141 -24.80 -16.09 15.46
C SER A 141 -24.30 -17.42 14.87
N LEU A 142 -25.11 -18.16 14.10
CA LEU A 142 -24.83 -19.58 13.80
C LEU A 142 -25.02 -20.07 12.35
N GLY A 143 -25.00 -19.20 11.34
CA GLY A 143 -25.15 -19.72 9.97
C GLY A 143 -24.87 -18.76 8.83
N LYS A 144 -23.60 -18.61 8.46
CA LYS A 144 -23.23 -18.17 7.10
C LYS A 144 -22.36 -19.24 6.47
N GLU A 145 -22.60 -19.51 5.19
CA GLU A 145 -21.78 -20.44 4.41
C GLU A 145 -20.30 -20.12 4.66
N PRO A 146 -19.40 -21.12 4.74
CA PRO A 146 -17.98 -20.82 4.79
C PRO A 146 -17.66 -19.96 3.57
N PRO A 147 -17.08 -18.77 3.75
CA PRO A 147 -16.69 -17.94 2.63
C PRO A 147 -15.90 -18.78 1.65
N LEU A 148 -16.10 -18.56 0.35
CA LEU A 148 -15.14 -19.03 -0.65
C LEU A 148 -13.77 -18.57 -0.16
N GLU A 149 -12.88 -19.53 0.13
CA GLU A 149 -11.54 -19.21 0.62
C GLU A 149 -10.92 -18.24 -0.38
N PRO A 150 -10.51 -17.02 0.05
CA PRO A 150 -10.02 -15.98 -0.85
C PRO A 150 -8.58 -16.28 -1.28
N LEU A 151 -8.36 -17.48 -1.79
CA LEU A 151 -7.10 -18.01 -2.26
C LEU A 151 -6.72 -17.29 -3.54
N VAL A 152 -5.69 -16.48 -3.46
CA VAL A 152 -5.19 -15.75 -4.61
C VAL A 152 -4.17 -16.59 -5.37
N LEU A 153 -3.19 -17.11 -4.64
CA LEU A 153 -2.16 -18.01 -5.13
C LEU A 153 -1.99 -19.14 -4.12
N PRO A 154 -1.33 -20.26 -4.50
CA PRO A 154 -1.00 -21.30 -3.54
C PRO A 154 -0.29 -20.71 -2.31
N GLY A 155 -0.89 -20.86 -1.12
CA GLY A 155 -0.34 -20.34 0.12
C GLY A 155 -0.62 -18.86 0.44
N TRP A 156 -1.34 -18.13 -0.43
CA TRP A 156 -1.67 -16.71 -0.24
C TRP A 156 -3.18 -16.44 -0.24
N ALA A 157 -3.63 -15.58 0.67
CA ALA A 157 -5.01 -15.18 0.84
C ALA A 157 -5.20 -13.67 0.72
N TRP A 158 -6.36 -13.25 0.21
CA TRP A 158 -6.87 -11.87 0.14
C TRP A 158 -8.11 -11.72 1.02
N PRO A 159 -7.93 -11.63 2.35
CA PRO A 159 -8.99 -11.86 3.32
C PRO A 159 -9.96 -10.67 3.45
N ILE A 160 -10.89 -10.57 2.49
CA ILE A 160 -12.01 -9.62 2.56
C ILE A 160 -13.20 -10.30 3.25
N PRO A 161 -13.88 -9.62 4.20
CA PRO A 161 -15.14 -10.08 4.77
C PRO A 161 -16.23 -10.31 3.71
N LEU A 162 -17.24 -11.11 4.03
CA LEU A 162 -18.32 -11.38 3.07
C LEU A 162 -19.07 -10.09 2.71
N ALA A 163 -19.35 -9.87 1.41
CA ALA A 163 -20.03 -8.65 0.94
C ALA A 163 -21.38 -8.39 1.64
N LYS A 164 -22.11 -9.45 2.03
CA LYS A 164 -23.35 -9.33 2.80
C LYS A 164 -23.11 -8.64 4.15
N GLU A 165 -22.02 -8.98 4.83
CA GLU A 165 -21.65 -8.40 6.13
C GLU A 165 -21.28 -6.93 6.03
N LEU A 166 -20.59 -6.56 4.96
CA LEU A 166 -20.22 -5.17 4.71
C LEU A 166 -21.42 -4.34 4.25
N ASN A 167 -22.34 -4.91 3.46
CA ASN A 167 -23.56 -4.23 3.03
C ASN A 167 -24.47 -3.82 4.19
N ASP A 168 -24.46 -4.58 5.29
CA ASP A 168 -25.22 -4.27 6.52
C ASP A 168 -24.67 -3.02 7.26
N THR A 169 -23.46 -2.56 6.91
CA THR A 169 -22.82 -1.39 7.56
C THR A 169 -23.02 -0.06 6.83
N ASN A 170 -23.95 0.00 5.86
CA ASN A 170 -24.21 1.18 5.01
C ASN A 170 -23.05 1.61 4.10
N LEU A 171 -22.04 0.78 3.91
CA LEU A 171 -20.96 1.02 2.95
C LEU A 171 -21.47 0.88 1.51
N MET A 172 -20.98 1.73 0.61
CA MET A 172 -21.28 1.65 -0.82
C MET A 172 -20.53 0.49 -1.49
N HIS A 173 -21.23 -0.22 -2.39
CA HIS A 173 -20.70 -1.12 -3.43
C HIS A 173 -19.39 -1.86 -3.10
N VAL A 174 -19.42 -2.72 -2.07
CA VAL A 174 -18.28 -3.59 -1.76
C VAL A 174 -18.19 -4.70 -2.80
N THR A 175 -17.34 -4.50 -3.78
CA THR A 175 -16.89 -5.56 -4.69
C THR A 175 -15.69 -6.28 -4.08
N PRO A 176 -15.47 -7.58 -4.36
CA PRO A 176 -14.28 -8.28 -3.89
C PRO A 176 -12.95 -7.63 -4.30
N GLN A 177 -12.92 -6.92 -5.42
CA GLN A 177 -11.74 -6.18 -5.86
C GLN A 177 -11.44 -5.01 -4.92
N LYS A 178 -12.48 -4.27 -4.51
CA LYS A 178 -12.37 -3.03 -3.73
C LYS A 178 -12.67 -3.19 -2.24
N GLY A 179 -12.69 -4.41 -1.69
CA GLY A 179 -13.15 -4.63 -0.33
C GLY A 179 -12.37 -3.83 0.72
N PHE A 180 -11.06 -3.68 0.54
CA PHE A 180 -10.21 -2.88 1.44
C PHE A 180 -10.40 -1.36 1.31
N ALA A 181 -11.07 -0.87 0.27
CA ALA A 181 -11.42 0.55 0.17
C ALA A 181 -12.38 0.96 1.31
N SER A 182 -13.29 0.07 1.67
CA SER A 182 -14.17 0.26 2.83
C SER A 182 -13.42 0.30 4.16
N LEU A 183 -12.39 -0.53 4.32
CA LEU A 183 -11.54 -0.51 5.51
C LEU A 183 -10.80 0.82 5.61
N MET A 184 -10.16 1.27 4.52
CA MET A 184 -9.42 2.53 4.52
C MET A 184 -10.33 3.73 4.74
N ALA A 185 -11.53 3.73 4.16
CA ALA A 185 -12.53 4.76 4.43
C ALA A 185 -12.97 4.78 5.90
N THR A 186 -13.09 3.60 6.52
CA THR A 186 -13.39 3.47 7.96
C THR A 186 -12.24 4.02 8.81
N ILE A 187 -11.00 3.73 8.45
CA ILE A 187 -9.81 4.23 9.16
C ILE A 187 -9.68 5.75 9.00
N ASN A 188 -9.92 6.29 7.81
CA ASN A 188 -9.82 7.71 7.50
C ASN A 188 -11.04 8.53 7.92
N ASP A 189 -12.06 7.90 8.51
CA ASP A 189 -13.33 8.54 8.84
C ASP A 189 -14.01 9.23 7.64
N ASP A 190 -13.85 8.67 6.44
CA ASP A 190 -14.34 9.27 5.20
C ASP A 190 -15.86 9.10 5.02
N PRO A 191 -16.65 10.18 5.01
CA PRO A 191 -18.09 10.10 4.78
C PRO A 191 -18.46 9.65 3.36
N GLY A 192 -17.59 9.87 2.37
CA GLY A 192 -17.87 9.68 0.93
C GLY A 192 -18.15 8.22 0.53
N MET A 193 -17.76 7.26 1.36
CA MET A 193 -17.94 5.82 1.10
C MET A 193 -19.19 5.23 1.73
N THR A 194 -20.01 6.04 2.39
CA THR A 194 -21.30 5.61 2.93
C THR A 194 -22.43 5.93 1.96
N LYS A 195 -23.47 5.09 1.93
CA LYS A 195 -24.65 5.30 1.06
C LYS A 195 -25.33 6.65 1.24
N LYS A 196 -25.14 7.30 2.39
CA LYS A 196 -25.78 8.57 2.78
C LYS A 196 -24.81 9.74 2.83
N GLY A 197 -23.51 9.54 2.54
CA GLY A 197 -22.49 10.58 2.73
C GLY A 197 -22.33 11.01 4.19
N LEU A 198 -22.70 10.17 5.16
CA LEU A 198 -22.59 10.45 6.59
C LEU A 198 -21.41 9.67 7.19
N PRO A 199 -20.63 10.25 8.11
CA PRO A 199 -19.59 9.50 8.80
C PRO A 199 -20.15 8.26 9.51
N LEU A 200 -19.38 7.17 9.52
CA LEU A 200 -19.74 5.98 10.29
C LEU A 200 -19.73 6.29 11.80
N THR A 201 -20.66 5.71 12.55
CA THR A 201 -20.62 5.77 14.01
C THR A 201 -19.44 4.97 14.55
N SER A 202 -18.96 5.28 15.76
CA SER A 202 -17.87 4.51 16.40
C SER A 202 -18.19 3.01 16.49
N GLN A 203 -19.46 2.64 16.71
CA GLN A 203 -19.90 1.25 16.71
C GLN A 203 -19.77 0.60 15.33
N GLN A 204 -20.18 1.30 14.26
CA GLN A 204 -20.02 0.81 12.89
C GLN A 204 -18.55 0.67 12.51
N LYS A 205 -17.71 1.66 12.84
CA LYS A 205 -16.26 1.60 12.61
C LYS A 205 -15.66 0.37 13.30
N ASN A 206 -15.92 0.20 14.58
CA ASN A 206 -15.45 -0.96 15.35
C ASN A 206 -15.95 -2.29 14.77
N SER A 207 -17.18 -2.34 14.26
CA SER A 207 -17.73 -3.53 13.60
C SER A 207 -16.95 -3.86 12.33
N VAL A 208 -16.68 -2.87 11.47
CA VAL A 208 -15.90 -3.06 10.24
C VAL A 208 -14.49 -3.53 10.56
N MET A 209 -13.79 -2.84 11.47
CA MET A 209 -12.43 -3.22 11.90
C MET A 209 -12.37 -4.67 12.39
N LYS A 210 -13.32 -5.09 13.24
CA LYS A 210 -13.39 -6.47 13.75
C LYS A 210 -13.67 -7.51 12.67
N MET A 211 -14.46 -7.18 11.65
CA MET A 211 -14.72 -8.10 10.54
C MET A 211 -13.44 -8.35 9.72
N PHE A 212 -12.69 -7.29 9.40
CA PHE A 212 -11.40 -7.43 8.71
C PHE A 212 -10.38 -8.17 9.58
N GLN A 213 -10.28 -7.84 10.86
CA GLN A 213 -9.40 -8.54 11.80
C GLN A 213 -9.72 -10.04 11.87
N ALA A 214 -11.00 -10.42 11.94
CA ALA A 214 -11.42 -11.81 11.94
C ALA A 214 -11.06 -12.53 10.64
N ALA A 215 -11.22 -11.87 9.48
CA ALA A 215 -10.86 -12.44 8.18
C ALA A 215 -9.33 -12.66 8.06
N MET A 216 -8.54 -11.68 8.48
CA MET A 216 -7.07 -11.74 8.53
C MET A 216 -6.59 -12.88 9.44
N MET A 217 -7.14 -12.94 10.65
CA MET A 217 -6.84 -13.99 11.61
C MET A 217 -7.19 -15.36 11.07
N GLN A 218 -8.38 -15.52 10.47
CA GLN A 218 -8.79 -16.81 9.89
C GLN A 218 -7.82 -17.28 8.81
N ALA A 219 -7.44 -16.40 7.87
CA ALA A 219 -6.47 -16.74 6.83
C ALA A 219 -5.12 -17.15 7.42
N TRP A 220 -4.65 -16.43 8.44
CA TRP A 220 -3.40 -16.74 9.13
C TRP A 220 -3.42 -18.12 9.79
N LEU A 221 -4.52 -18.44 10.50
CA LEU A 221 -4.72 -19.73 11.18
C LEU A 221 -4.84 -20.90 10.21
N GLU A 222 -5.35 -20.66 9.01
CA GLU A 222 -5.43 -21.66 7.95
C GLU A 222 -4.09 -21.93 7.26
N GLY A 223 -3.03 -21.24 7.66
CA GLY A 223 -1.72 -21.43 7.07
C GLY A 223 -1.51 -20.62 5.79
N TYR A 224 -2.23 -19.50 5.61
CA TYR A 224 -2.01 -18.61 4.46
C TYR A 224 -1.17 -17.39 4.82
N LYS A 225 -0.30 -16.99 3.89
CA LYS A 225 0.26 -15.64 3.83
C LYS A 225 -0.82 -14.67 3.39
N ILE A 226 -0.66 -13.39 3.73
CA ILE A 226 -1.72 -12.40 3.55
C ILE A 226 -1.26 -11.38 2.53
N VAL A 227 -2.14 -11.06 1.58
CA VAL A 227 -1.99 -9.90 0.70
C VAL A 227 -3.24 -9.03 0.82
N PHE A 228 -3.07 -7.73 0.96
CA PHE A 228 -4.16 -6.76 0.99
C PHE A 228 -3.73 -5.42 0.43
N GLY A 229 -4.69 -4.59 0.00
CA GLY A 229 -4.38 -3.25 -0.49
C GLY A 229 -5.61 -2.55 -1.04
N SER A 230 -5.48 -1.24 -1.21
CA SER A 230 -6.54 -0.36 -1.70
C SER A 230 -5.90 0.81 -2.46
N GLU A 231 -6.68 1.44 -3.32
CA GLU A 231 -6.30 2.73 -3.92
C GLU A 231 -6.31 3.86 -2.88
N GLU A 232 -7.17 3.73 -1.86
CA GLU A 232 -7.36 4.71 -0.76
C GLU A 232 -6.18 4.78 0.23
N PHE A 233 -5.07 4.11 -0.07
CA PHE A 233 -3.84 4.18 0.72
C PHE A 233 -3.04 5.45 0.47
N ASP A 234 -3.28 6.13 -0.64
CA ASP A 234 -2.76 7.49 -0.88
C ASP A 234 -3.05 8.46 0.28
N ARG A 235 -4.18 8.27 0.97
CA ARG A 235 -4.55 9.04 2.16
C ARG A 235 -3.56 8.92 3.33
N VAL A 236 -2.73 7.88 3.35
CA VAL A 236 -1.65 7.76 4.35
C VAL A 236 -0.59 8.83 4.11
N ALA A 237 -0.26 9.12 2.85
CA ALA A 237 0.67 10.20 2.51
C ALA A 237 0.01 11.58 2.69
N TYR A 238 -1.30 11.65 2.40
CA TYR A 238 -2.04 12.90 2.39
C TYR A 238 -3.43 12.73 3.03
N PRO A 239 -3.53 12.79 4.38
CA PRO A 239 -4.79 12.58 5.08
C PRO A 239 -5.74 13.77 4.86
N ARG A 240 -6.60 13.66 3.82
CA ARG A 240 -7.58 14.70 3.49
C ARG A 240 -8.75 14.65 4.48
N ASN A 241 -9.13 15.81 5.01
CA ASN A 241 -10.31 16.03 5.86
C ASN A 241 -10.39 15.09 7.07
N SER A 242 -9.24 14.59 7.51
CA SER A 242 -9.11 13.64 8.59
C SER A 242 -8.35 14.31 9.73
N ASN A 243 -8.81 14.11 10.97
CA ASN A 243 -8.06 14.52 12.16
C ASN A 243 -6.88 13.58 12.44
N LYS A 244 -6.65 12.58 11.59
CA LYS A 244 -5.59 11.58 11.72
C LYS A 244 -4.43 11.90 10.81
N THR A 245 -3.24 11.66 11.33
CA THR A 245 -1.96 11.63 10.60
C THR A 245 -1.81 10.31 9.85
N GLY A 246 -0.93 10.28 8.84
CA GLY A 246 -0.55 9.04 8.15
C GLY A 246 -0.10 7.94 9.11
N THR A 247 0.67 8.31 10.14
CA THR A 247 1.12 7.41 11.21
C THR A 247 -0.05 6.80 11.99
N GLU A 248 -1.06 7.58 12.37
CA GLU A 248 -2.24 7.06 13.08
C GLU A 248 -3.09 6.15 12.19
N MET A 249 -3.17 6.44 10.89
CA MET A 249 -3.83 5.58 9.91
C MET A 249 -3.10 4.25 9.76
N LEU A 250 -1.76 4.26 9.66
CA LEU A 250 -0.93 3.06 9.61
C LEU A 250 -1.07 2.24 10.90
N ALA A 251 -1.01 2.88 12.07
CA ALA A 251 -1.23 2.18 13.34
C ALA A 251 -2.60 1.48 13.38
N SER A 252 -3.67 2.19 13.02
CA SER A 252 -5.03 1.64 12.97
C SER A 252 -5.14 0.46 11.98
N LEU A 253 -4.42 0.54 10.86
CA LEU A 253 -4.38 -0.52 9.87
C LEU A 253 -3.64 -1.74 10.42
N LEU A 254 -2.50 -1.55 11.05
CA LEU A 254 -1.73 -2.64 11.62
C LEU A 254 -2.48 -3.35 12.74
N ASP A 255 -3.31 -2.67 13.52
CA ASP A 255 -4.12 -3.29 14.59
C ASP A 255 -5.05 -4.41 14.12
N ILE A 256 -5.38 -4.48 12.82
CA ILE A 256 -6.20 -5.57 12.27
C ILE A 256 -5.40 -6.85 12.00
N LEU A 257 -4.07 -6.77 12.01
CA LEU A 257 -3.19 -7.89 11.69
C LEU A 257 -3.10 -8.88 12.86
N PRO A 258 -2.82 -10.16 12.57
CA PRO A 258 -2.78 -11.22 13.59
C PRO A 258 -1.45 -11.21 14.37
N TRP A 259 -1.16 -10.12 15.10
CA TRP A 259 0.07 -9.96 15.89
C TRP A 259 0.18 -10.98 17.03
N GLU A 260 -0.79 -10.94 17.94
CA GLU A 260 -0.79 -11.77 19.14
C GLU A 260 -1.67 -12.99 18.94
N PHE A 261 -1.05 -14.08 18.47
CA PHE A 261 -1.68 -15.38 18.59
C PHE A 261 -1.41 -15.95 19.99
N VAL A 262 -2.17 -15.47 20.98
CA VAL A 262 -2.25 -16.16 22.28
C VAL A 262 -3.08 -17.42 22.06
N ILE A 263 -2.41 -18.54 21.76
CA ILE A 263 -3.00 -19.84 22.04
C ILE A 263 -3.20 -19.83 23.55
N HIS A 264 -4.41 -19.53 24.00
CA HIS A 264 -4.83 -19.95 25.31
C HIS A 264 -4.67 -21.46 25.32
N LYS A 265 -3.50 -21.90 25.81
CA LYS A 265 -3.22 -23.27 26.21
C LYS A 265 -4.30 -23.56 27.24
N GLN A 266 -5.46 -24.04 26.79
CA GLN A 266 -6.43 -24.61 27.68
C GLN A 266 -5.66 -25.69 28.44
N ASN A 267 -5.64 -25.58 29.77
CA ASN A 267 -4.81 -26.31 30.72
C ASN A 267 -5.01 -27.84 30.74
N ASN A 268 -5.44 -28.44 29.62
CA ASN A 268 -5.45 -29.88 29.44
C ASN A 268 -4.06 -30.30 28.98
N GLU A 269 -3.15 -30.45 29.94
CA GLU A 269 -1.76 -30.94 29.81
C GLU A 269 -1.64 -32.37 29.25
N SER A 270 -2.73 -33.01 28.86
CA SER A 270 -2.71 -34.41 28.46
C SER A 270 -2.62 -34.53 26.93
N LYS A 271 -1.37 -34.64 26.45
CA LYS A 271 -0.99 -35.00 25.06
C LYS A 271 -1.04 -33.86 24.04
N ALA A 272 -0.19 -32.87 24.22
CA ALA A 272 0.34 -32.11 23.08
C ALA A 272 1.25 -33.05 22.26
N GLU A 273 0.66 -33.87 21.40
CA GLU A 273 1.41 -34.49 20.31
C GLU A 273 2.10 -33.37 19.50
N ASN A 274 3.36 -33.60 19.15
CA ASN A 274 4.29 -32.71 18.44
C ASN A 274 3.70 -32.14 17.15
N THR A 275 2.79 -31.18 17.26
CA THR A 275 2.36 -30.35 16.15
C THR A 275 3.43 -29.30 15.94
N THR A 276 4.48 -29.69 15.21
CA THR A 276 5.56 -28.82 14.72
C THR A 276 5.06 -27.69 13.82
N ASP A 277 3.79 -27.69 13.43
CA ASP A 277 3.15 -26.70 12.55
C ASP A 277 2.68 -25.42 13.27
N ARG A 278 3.33 -25.02 14.36
CA ARG A 278 3.04 -23.71 14.95
C ARG A 278 3.75 -22.62 14.17
N ARG A 279 2.96 -21.80 13.47
CA ARG A 279 3.48 -20.58 12.85
C ARG A 279 4.04 -19.64 13.91
N PRO A 280 5.20 -19.01 13.67
CA PRO A 280 5.69 -17.96 14.55
C PRO A 280 4.71 -16.79 14.58
N PRO A 281 4.71 -15.99 15.67
CA PRO A 281 3.93 -14.76 15.71
C PRO A 281 4.36 -13.83 14.57
N LEU A 282 3.41 -13.05 14.05
CA LEU A 282 3.71 -12.07 13.02
C LEU A 282 4.64 -11.00 13.61
N ARG A 283 5.72 -10.67 12.90
CA ARG A 283 6.64 -9.58 13.26
C ARG A 283 6.59 -8.52 12.19
N GLN A 284 6.94 -7.30 12.56
CA GLN A 284 6.93 -6.16 11.65
C GLN A 284 7.83 -6.38 10.41
N GLN A 285 8.98 -7.02 10.59
CA GLN A 285 9.89 -7.41 9.51
C GLN A 285 9.30 -8.41 8.51
N ASP A 286 8.19 -9.08 8.85
CA ASP A 286 7.52 -10.01 7.95
C ASP A 286 6.55 -9.29 6.98
N LEU A 287 6.35 -7.98 7.16
CA LEU A 287 5.56 -7.10 6.30
C LEU A 287 6.44 -6.52 5.17
N GLU A 288 5.82 -6.32 4.01
CA GLU A 288 6.39 -5.55 2.91
C GLU A 288 5.29 -4.74 2.21
N ALA A 289 5.48 -3.42 2.13
CA ALA A 289 4.64 -2.51 1.37
C ALA A 289 5.17 -2.42 -0.07
N VAL A 290 4.30 -2.64 -1.06
CA VAL A 290 4.66 -2.59 -2.47
C VAL A 290 3.90 -1.46 -3.16
N ILE A 291 4.64 -0.43 -3.54
CA ILE A 291 4.11 0.78 -4.16
C ILE A 291 4.46 0.75 -5.64
N VAL A 292 3.46 0.99 -6.49
CA VAL A 292 3.68 1.08 -7.94
C VAL A 292 3.96 2.54 -8.32
N TYR A 293 5.13 2.79 -8.90
CA TYR A 293 5.49 4.08 -9.46
C TYR A 293 5.14 4.12 -10.95
N ARG A 294 4.09 4.86 -11.29
CA ARG A 294 3.65 5.03 -12.67
C ARG A 294 4.52 6.08 -13.38
N ALA A 295 5.17 5.66 -14.46
CA ALA A 295 5.98 6.51 -15.32
C ALA A 295 5.52 6.41 -16.78
N PRO A 296 5.52 7.50 -17.56
CA PRO A 296 5.78 8.87 -17.12
C PRO A 296 4.68 9.39 -16.18
N ARG A 297 5.03 10.33 -15.31
CA ARG A 297 4.16 10.85 -14.23
C ARG A 297 2.93 11.58 -14.75
N ILE A 298 3.04 12.20 -15.93
CA ILE A 298 1.95 12.87 -16.62
C ILE A 298 0.81 11.90 -16.96
N HIS A 299 1.10 10.62 -17.20
CA HIS A 299 0.05 9.61 -17.42
C HIS A 299 -0.74 9.32 -16.15
N HIS A 300 -0.10 9.41 -14.98
CA HIS A 300 -0.78 9.30 -13.70
C HIS A 300 -1.70 10.51 -13.47
N LEU A 301 -1.21 11.72 -13.71
CA LEU A 301 -2.01 12.95 -13.62
C LEU A 301 -3.21 12.95 -14.58
N LYS A 302 -3.03 12.53 -15.85
CA LYS A 302 -4.14 12.37 -16.81
C LYS A 302 -5.18 11.35 -16.33
N SER A 303 -4.72 10.23 -15.76
CA SER A 303 -5.61 9.21 -15.22
C SER A 303 -6.44 9.72 -14.04
N LEU A 304 -5.85 10.57 -13.20
CA LEU A 304 -6.54 11.24 -12.10
C LEU A 304 -7.59 12.21 -12.64
N TRP A 305 -7.22 13.05 -13.62
CA TRP A 305 -8.14 13.96 -14.30
C TRP A 305 -9.36 13.23 -14.86
N HIS A 306 -9.17 12.15 -15.64
CA HIS A 306 -10.26 11.36 -16.20
C HIS A 306 -11.22 10.80 -15.14
N GLN A 307 -10.76 10.61 -13.91
CA GLN A 307 -11.59 10.11 -12.83
C GLN A 307 -12.39 11.20 -12.13
N VAL A 308 -11.77 12.34 -11.82
CA VAL A 308 -12.38 13.35 -10.94
C VAL A 308 -13.02 14.52 -11.69
N GLY A 309 -12.65 14.77 -12.95
CA GLY A 309 -13.11 15.94 -13.70
C GLY A 309 -13.23 15.79 -15.21
N GLY A 310 -12.65 14.73 -15.81
CA GLY A 310 -12.48 14.62 -17.26
C GLY A 310 -13.77 14.53 -18.08
N LEU A 311 -14.93 14.40 -17.44
CA LEU A 311 -16.22 14.47 -18.15
C LEU A 311 -16.70 15.91 -18.38
N ASN A 312 -16.33 16.87 -17.53
CA ASN A 312 -16.96 18.21 -17.54
C ASN A 312 -16.00 19.38 -17.78
N GLN A 313 -14.69 19.15 -17.73
CA GLN A 313 -13.68 20.19 -17.99
C GLN A 313 -12.51 19.67 -18.84
N THR A 314 -11.73 20.56 -19.43
CA THR A 314 -10.47 20.21 -20.11
C THR A 314 -9.37 19.83 -19.12
N PHE A 315 -8.24 19.34 -19.62
CA PHE A 315 -7.12 18.98 -18.75
C PHE A 315 -6.47 20.21 -18.11
N ALA A 316 -6.33 21.32 -18.85
CA ALA A 316 -5.82 22.57 -18.30
C ALA A 316 -6.79 23.20 -17.30
N GLU A 317 -8.10 23.13 -17.54
CA GLU A 317 -9.12 23.59 -16.59
C GLU A 317 -9.08 22.80 -15.28
N PHE A 318 -8.91 21.47 -15.34
CA PHE A 318 -8.75 20.66 -14.13
C PHE A 318 -7.54 21.06 -13.31
N ILE A 319 -6.38 21.24 -13.95
CA ILE A 319 -5.15 21.64 -13.27
C ILE A 319 -5.30 23.01 -12.59
N ARG A 320 -5.97 23.96 -13.27
CA ARG A 320 -6.19 25.33 -12.81
C ARG A 320 -7.42 25.51 -11.93
N SER A 321 -8.19 24.44 -11.68
CA SER A 321 -9.44 24.53 -10.94
C SER A 321 -9.18 25.02 -9.51
N GLU A 322 -9.81 26.14 -9.14
CA GLU A 322 -9.87 26.63 -7.76
C GLU A 322 -11.11 26.12 -7.00
N ASP A 323 -12.03 25.43 -7.69
CA ASP A 323 -13.23 24.85 -7.07
C ASP A 323 -12.84 23.88 -5.95
N GLU A 324 -13.27 24.14 -4.72
CA GLU A 324 -12.95 23.33 -3.53
C GLU A 324 -13.25 21.83 -3.71
N TYR A 325 -14.20 21.46 -4.57
CA TYR A 325 -14.52 20.05 -4.82
C TYR A 325 -13.66 19.41 -5.91
N HIS A 326 -13.17 20.20 -6.87
CA HIS A 326 -12.47 19.73 -8.07
C HIS A 326 -11.02 20.22 -8.18
N ALA A 327 -10.56 21.02 -7.23
CA ALA A 327 -9.24 21.63 -7.27
C ALA A 327 -8.16 20.55 -7.31
N PHE A 328 -7.22 20.72 -8.23
CA PHE A 328 -6.09 19.81 -8.38
C PHE A 328 -5.34 19.64 -7.04
N ASP A 329 -5.20 20.71 -6.26
CA ASP A 329 -4.61 20.75 -4.92
C ASP A 329 -5.16 19.65 -4.00
N ASN A 330 -6.47 19.41 -4.06
CA ASN A 330 -7.15 18.42 -3.23
C ASN A 330 -6.83 16.97 -3.60
N PHE A 331 -6.31 16.75 -4.80
CA PHE A 331 -5.98 15.43 -5.33
C PHE A 331 -4.48 15.27 -5.62
N ALA A 332 -3.68 16.33 -5.48
CA ALA A 332 -2.24 16.27 -5.74
C ALA A 332 -1.54 15.25 -4.84
N GLY A 333 -2.03 15.02 -3.62
CA GLY A 333 -1.51 13.99 -2.71
C GLY A 333 -1.61 12.57 -3.26
N VAL A 334 -2.57 12.30 -4.16
CA VAL A 334 -2.67 11.03 -4.90
C VAL A 334 -1.42 10.77 -5.74
N LEU A 335 -0.80 11.83 -6.23
CA LEU A 335 0.44 11.71 -6.99
C LEU A 335 1.62 11.43 -6.07
N ASP A 336 1.55 11.65 -4.77
CA ASP A 336 2.72 11.61 -3.89
C ASP A 336 3.18 10.19 -3.50
N THR A 337 3.71 9.48 -4.51
CA THR A 337 4.16 8.09 -4.42
C THR A 337 5.36 7.95 -3.50
N MET A 338 6.25 8.95 -3.47
CA MET A 338 7.46 8.92 -2.66
C MET A 338 7.18 9.29 -1.20
N ALA A 339 6.30 10.25 -0.90
CA ALA A 339 5.88 10.46 0.48
C ALA A 339 5.14 9.24 1.04
N LEU A 340 4.32 8.56 0.24
CA LEU A 340 3.69 7.30 0.65
C LEU A 340 4.75 6.26 1.02
N ALA A 341 5.78 6.10 0.19
CA ALA A 341 6.88 5.19 0.48
C ALA A 341 7.60 5.56 1.79
N HIS A 342 7.87 6.85 1.98
CA HIS A 342 8.50 7.37 3.19
C HIS A 342 7.67 7.06 4.44
N GLN A 343 6.34 7.21 4.40
CA GLN A 343 5.48 6.89 5.55
C GLN A 343 5.61 5.43 5.98
N PHE A 344 5.69 4.48 5.04
CA PHE A 344 5.89 3.07 5.38
C PHE A 344 7.30 2.79 5.91
N VAL A 345 8.33 3.39 5.31
CA VAL A 345 9.73 3.26 5.75
C VAL A 345 9.93 3.81 7.16
N GLU A 346 9.42 5.02 7.45
CA GLU A 346 9.48 5.63 8.78
C GLU A 346 8.71 4.82 9.83
N PHE A 347 7.62 4.16 9.43
CA PHE A 347 6.90 3.24 10.30
C PHE A 347 7.68 1.94 10.55
N GLY A 348 8.81 1.72 9.86
CA GLY A 348 9.65 0.52 9.94
C GLY A 348 9.10 -0.66 9.14
N ILE A 349 8.28 -0.40 8.13
CA ILE A 349 7.78 -1.42 7.20
C ILE A 349 8.69 -1.41 5.97
N ARG A 350 9.18 -2.60 5.59
CA ARG A 350 9.97 -2.74 4.36
C ARG A 350 9.14 -2.27 3.18
N THR A 351 9.71 -1.44 2.33
CA THR A 351 8.99 -0.77 1.27
C THR A 351 9.71 -0.99 -0.05
N THR A 352 8.97 -1.49 -1.02
CA THR A 352 9.42 -1.74 -2.38
C THR A 352 8.66 -0.86 -3.33
N VAL A 353 9.37 -0.02 -4.08
CA VAL A 353 8.79 0.75 -5.18
C VAL A 353 9.06 0.01 -6.49
N ILE A 354 8.03 -0.29 -7.28
CA ILE A 354 8.17 -0.87 -8.61
C ILE A 354 8.05 0.26 -9.64
N ASP A 355 9.14 0.53 -10.37
CA ASP A 355 9.13 1.50 -11.46
C ASP A 355 8.53 0.89 -12.73
N MET A 356 7.33 1.34 -13.09
CA MET A 356 6.59 0.82 -14.24
C MET A 356 7.26 1.07 -15.58
N SER A 357 8.17 2.04 -15.70
CA SER A 357 8.92 2.25 -16.95
C SER A 357 9.89 1.10 -17.23
N GLY A 358 10.54 0.54 -16.20
CA GLY A 358 11.36 -0.65 -16.36
C GLY A 358 10.54 -1.90 -16.67
N ILE A 359 9.34 -2.00 -16.09
CA ILE A 359 8.39 -3.07 -16.40
C ILE A 359 7.93 -3.02 -17.85
N ALA A 360 7.59 -1.83 -18.35
CA ALA A 360 7.19 -1.63 -19.74
C ALA A 360 8.32 -2.01 -20.71
N ASN A 361 9.57 -1.64 -20.40
CA ASN A 361 10.73 -2.01 -21.21
C ASN A 361 11.01 -3.52 -21.26
N MET A 362 10.54 -4.27 -20.27
CA MET A 362 10.66 -5.73 -20.22
C MET A 362 9.50 -6.46 -20.90
N ASP A 363 8.51 -5.73 -21.42
CA ASP A 363 7.28 -6.30 -22.00
C ASP A 363 6.60 -7.28 -21.03
N THR A 364 6.55 -6.92 -19.74
CA THR A 364 5.95 -7.73 -18.67
C THR A 364 4.88 -6.96 -17.91
N ASN A 365 4.15 -7.68 -17.06
CA ASN A 365 3.09 -7.10 -16.24
C ASN A 365 3.53 -7.04 -14.76
N VAL A 366 3.23 -5.93 -14.09
CA VAL A 366 3.51 -5.71 -12.66
C VAL A 366 3.01 -6.84 -11.75
N CYS A 367 1.95 -7.53 -12.15
CA CYS A 367 1.41 -8.66 -11.41
C CYS A 367 2.37 -9.85 -11.38
N HIS A 368 3.05 -10.14 -12.49
CA HIS A 368 4.08 -11.19 -12.51
C HIS A 368 5.25 -10.82 -11.61
N ILE A 369 5.70 -9.57 -11.68
CA ILE A 369 6.77 -9.05 -10.85
C ILE A 369 6.45 -9.14 -9.35
N LEU A 370 5.23 -8.76 -8.96
CA LEU A 370 4.79 -8.87 -7.58
C LEU A 370 4.91 -10.31 -7.06
N VAL A 371 4.51 -11.29 -7.87
CA VAL A 371 4.60 -12.71 -7.46
C VAL A 371 6.04 -13.20 -7.43
N CYS A 372 6.79 -12.91 -8.48
CA CYS A 372 8.11 -13.51 -8.70
C CYS A 372 9.20 -12.88 -7.83
N ASP A 373 9.18 -11.56 -7.62
CA ASP A 373 10.29 -10.85 -6.96
C ASP A 373 9.93 -10.32 -5.56
N VAL A 374 8.65 -10.10 -5.28
CA VAL A 374 8.19 -9.71 -3.94
C VAL A 374 7.77 -10.94 -3.15
N MET A 375 6.69 -11.62 -3.56
CA MET A 375 6.08 -12.72 -2.82
C MET A 375 6.96 -13.97 -2.77
N ARG A 376 7.63 -14.32 -3.88
CA ARG A 376 8.70 -15.33 -3.97
C ARG A 376 8.37 -16.76 -3.53
N ASP A 377 7.09 -17.12 -3.41
CA ASP A 377 6.66 -18.49 -3.12
C ASP A 377 6.11 -19.25 -4.32
N THR A 378 6.14 -18.64 -5.51
CA THR A 378 5.65 -19.27 -6.74
C THR A 378 6.77 -19.39 -7.74
N GLU A 379 6.85 -20.54 -8.40
CA GLU A 379 7.81 -20.79 -9.47
C GLU A 379 7.55 -19.83 -10.64
N CYS A 380 8.60 -19.10 -11.01
CA CYS A 380 8.61 -18.21 -12.15
C CYS A 380 9.70 -18.62 -13.14
N ASN A 381 9.44 -18.41 -14.42
CA ASN A 381 10.44 -18.66 -15.46
C ASN A 381 11.48 -17.53 -15.51
N GLU A 382 12.45 -17.67 -16.42
CA GLU A 382 13.54 -16.69 -16.63
C GLU A 382 13.00 -15.30 -17.01
N ASN A 383 11.86 -15.24 -17.70
CA ASN A 383 11.17 -14.01 -18.08
C ASN A 383 10.29 -13.44 -16.95
N LYS A 384 10.47 -13.91 -15.71
CA LYS A 384 9.69 -13.50 -14.54
C LYS A 384 8.19 -13.72 -14.69
N MET A 385 7.75 -14.61 -15.55
CA MET A 385 6.34 -15.00 -15.67
C MET A 385 6.05 -16.18 -14.77
N ILE A 386 4.83 -16.23 -14.22
CA ILE A 386 4.44 -17.33 -13.32
C ILE A 386 4.28 -18.61 -14.14
N ALA A 387 5.12 -19.62 -13.87
CA ALA A 387 5.30 -20.77 -14.76
C ALA A 387 4.00 -21.55 -15.05
N SER A 388 3.13 -21.63 -14.05
CA SER A 388 1.84 -22.34 -14.14
C SER A 388 0.77 -21.62 -14.98
N LEU A 389 0.89 -20.31 -15.23
CA LEU A 389 0.04 -19.60 -16.20
C LEU A 389 0.52 -19.84 -17.62
N VAL A 390 1.84 -19.84 -17.83
CA VAL A 390 2.46 -20.05 -19.14
C VAL A 390 2.06 -21.43 -19.68
N ASN A 391 2.15 -22.48 -18.85
CA ASN A 391 1.84 -23.84 -19.31
C ASN A 391 0.35 -24.07 -19.67
N LYS A 392 -0.57 -23.25 -19.15
CA LYS A 392 -2.00 -23.37 -19.47
C LYS A 392 -2.36 -22.74 -20.82
N THR A 393 -1.67 -21.69 -21.24
CA THR A 393 -1.95 -21.00 -22.51
C THR A 393 -1.45 -21.79 -23.72
N PHE A 394 -0.44 -22.65 -23.57
CA PHE A 394 0.16 -23.38 -24.70
C PHE A 394 -0.60 -24.63 -25.18
N ASN A 395 -1.56 -25.16 -24.43
CA ASN A 395 -2.28 -26.39 -24.81
C ASN A 395 -3.60 -26.15 -25.59
N VAL A 396 -3.89 -24.91 -25.99
CA VAL A 396 -5.03 -24.63 -26.89
C VAL A 396 -4.55 -24.80 -28.33
N SER A 397 -4.56 -26.05 -28.81
CA SER A 397 -4.27 -26.40 -30.20
C SER A 397 -5.44 -26.00 -31.11
N GLY A 398 -5.39 -24.80 -31.69
CA GLY A 398 -6.35 -24.31 -32.69
C GLY A 398 -6.15 -22.81 -32.91
N GLU A 399 -6.20 -22.36 -34.16
CA GLU A 399 -5.81 -21.03 -34.68
C GLU A 399 -6.30 -19.76 -33.94
N GLU A 400 -7.20 -19.87 -32.96
CA GLU A 400 -7.40 -18.79 -31.99
C GLU A 400 -6.37 -18.90 -30.85
N ARG A 401 -5.13 -18.50 -31.14
CA ARG A 401 -4.25 -17.90 -30.12
C ARG A 401 -4.90 -16.61 -29.64
N ARG A 402 -6.01 -16.70 -28.91
CA ARG A 402 -6.31 -15.73 -27.87
C ARG A 402 -5.28 -16.02 -26.80
N THR A 403 -4.06 -15.51 -26.99
CA THR A 403 -3.28 -15.06 -25.85
C THR A 403 -4.30 -14.34 -24.98
N ILE A 404 -4.60 -14.91 -23.82
CA ILE A 404 -5.31 -14.15 -22.80
C ILE A 404 -4.29 -13.07 -22.49
N ASP A 405 -4.40 -11.98 -23.22
CA ASP A 405 -3.51 -10.85 -23.18
C ASP A 405 -3.92 -10.08 -21.93
N ILE A 406 -3.54 -10.68 -20.81
CA ILE A 406 -3.66 -10.11 -19.46
C ILE A 406 -2.91 -8.77 -19.45
N SER A 407 -1.87 -8.62 -20.29
CA SER A 407 -1.17 -7.36 -20.54
C SER A 407 -2.06 -6.30 -21.18
N THR A 408 -2.89 -6.58 -22.20
CA THR A 408 -3.73 -5.52 -22.82
C THR A 408 -5.04 -5.23 -22.09
N ARG A 409 -5.63 -6.18 -21.36
CA ARG A 409 -6.93 -5.95 -20.69
C ARG A 409 -6.87 -5.16 -19.38
N ILE A 410 -5.71 -5.11 -18.71
CA ILE A 410 -5.61 -4.59 -17.34
C ILE A 410 -5.23 -3.10 -17.30
N TRP A 411 -4.78 -2.53 -18.41
CA TRP A 411 -4.74 -1.08 -18.52
C TRP A 411 -6.17 -0.60 -18.74
N ASN A 412 -6.68 0.22 -17.82
CA ASN A 412 -7.89 1.02 -18.05
C ASN A 412 -7.59 2.02 -19.19
N GLN A 413 -7.43 1.52 -20.40
CA GLN A 413 -7.42 2.30 -21.63
C GLN A 413 -8.88 2.64 -21.91
N ARG A 414 -9.46 3.51 -21.08
CA ARG A 414 -10.42 4.42 -21.69
C ARG A 414 -9.60 5.12 -22.78
N PRO A 415 -10.04 5.08 -24.05
CA PRO A 415 -9.33 5.80 -25.10
C PRO A 415 -9.11 7.20 -24.55
N ASP A 416 -7.85 7.62 -24.43
CA ASP A 416 -7.52 8.94 -23.93
C ASP A 416 -8.35 9.89 -24.78
N ASP A 417 -9.22 10.68 -24.14
CA ASP A 417 -9.97 11.69 -24.85
C ASP A 417 -9.00 12.83 -25.17
N THR A 418 -8.12 12.57 -26.14
CA THR A 418 -7.06 13.47 -26.56
C THR A 418 -7.64 14.79 -27.06
N SER A 419 -8.93 14.81 -27.44
CA SER A 419 -9.62 16.03 -27.86
C SER A 419 -9.76 17.06 -26.74
N ARG A 420 -9.69 16.63 -25.48
CA ARG A 420 -9.83 17.48 -24.29
C ARG A 420 -8.53 17.76 -23.55
N ILE A 421 -7.41 17.28 -24.09
CA ILE A 421 -6.07 17.63 -23.62
C ILE A 421 -5.66 18.90 -24.37
N ASP A 422 -5.99 20.04 -23.78
CA ASP A 422 -5.78 21.40 -24.33
C ASP A 422 -4.43 22.01 -23.92
N LEU A 423 -3.45 21.18 -23.57
CA LEU A 423 -2.07 21.57 -23.30
C LEU A 423 -1.16 21.15 -24.46
N THR A 424 -0.20 22.01 -24.81
CA THR A 424 0.82 21.70 -25.81
C THR A 424 1.77 20.60 -25.32
N SER A 425 2.44 19.91 -26.25
CA SER A 425 3.46 18.91 -25.88
C SER A 425 4.56 19.50 -24.99
N LEU A 426 4.99 20.74 -25.26
CA LEU A 426 5.98 21.44 -24.44
C LEU A 426 5.48 21.70 -23.00
N GLN A 427 4.21 22.06 -22.83
CA GLN A 427 3.63 22.21 -21.49
C GLN A 427 3.54 20.86 -20.76
N LEU A 428 3.15 19.78 -21.46
CA LEU A 428 3.10 18.44 -20.87
C LEU A 428 4.49 17.94 -20.45
N GLU A 429 5.52 18.18 -21.27
CA GLU A 429 6.91 17.88 -20.95
C GLU A 429 7.41 18.71 -19.75
N ALA A 430 7.07 19.99 -19.69
CA ALA A 430 7.42 20.84 -18.56
C ALA A 430 6.74 20.36 -17.25
N ILE A 431 5.46 19.95 -17.32
CA ILE A 431 4.75 19.37 -16.16
C ILE A 431 5.40 18.06 -15.72
N GLU A 432 5.75 17.16 -16.66
CA GLU A 432 6.47 15.93 -16.35
C GLU A 432 7.79 16.22 -15.63
N LYS A 433 8.53 17.23 -16.09
CA LYS A 433 9.79 17.66 -15.47
C LYS A 433 9.56 18.11 -14.02
N ILE A 434 8.54 18.93 -13.74
CA ILE A 434 8.21 19.36 -12.38
C ILE A 434 7.83 18.17 -11.48
N LEU A 435 7.04 17.23 -11.99
CA LEU A 435 6.67 16.02 -11.25
C LEU A 435 7.91 15.17 -10.88
N ARG A 436 8.88 15.04 -11.81
CA ARG A 436 10.11 14.29 -11.56
C ARG A 436 11.09 15.04 -10.65
N GLU A 437 11.19 16.36 -10.78
CA GLU A 437 12.00 17.19 -9.86
C GLU A 437 11.47 17.09 -8.42
N TYR A 438 10.15 17.08 -8.25
CA TYR A 438 9.52 16.82 -6.97
C TYR A 438 9.93 15.44 -6.41
N ASP A 439 9.83 14.38 -7.21
CA ASP A 439 10.25 13.03 -6.80
C ASP A 439 11.75 12.99 -6.43
N CYS A 440 12.61 13.68 -7.19
CA CYS A 440 14.06 13.74 -6.92
C CYS A 440 14.41 14.24 -5.53
N GLY A 441 13.62 15.14 -4.94
CA GLY A 441 13.81 15.62 -3.57
C GLY A 441 13.71 14.51 -2.51
N TRP A 442 13.04 13.39 -2.82
CA TRP A 442 12.92 12.22 -1.95
C TRP A 442 14.08 11.23 -2.06
N ARG A 443 14.86 11.29 -3.16
CA ARG A 443 15.91 10.32 -3.48
C ARG A 443 16.88 10.09 -2.31
N LYS A 444 17.44 11.19 -1.77
CA LYS A 444 18.42 11.13 -0.68
C LYS A 444 17.82 10.57 0.61
N ARG A 445 16.55 10.88 0.88
CA ARG A 445 15.84 10.39 2.07
C ARG A 445 15.53 8.91 1.99
N LEU A 446 15.16 8.40 0.82
CA LEU A 446 14.71 7.01 0.69
C LEU A 446 15.84 6.02 0.38
N ILE A 447 16.78 6.38 -0.52
CA ILE A 447 17.82 5.43 -0.95
C ILE A 447 18.77 5.02 0.17
N LEU A 448 18.93 5.87 1.19
CA LEU A 448 19.80 5.59 2.34
C LEU A 448 19.13 4.74 3.42
N GLU A 449 17.82 4.49 3.32
CA GLU A 449 17.07 3.74 4.33
C GLU A 449 17.15 2.23 4.07
N GLU A 450 17.58 1.46 5.06
CA GLU A 450 17.74 0.00 4.94
C GLU A 450 16.43 -0.73 4.60
N GLY A 451 15.29 -0.12 4.95
CA GLY A 451 13.96 -0.64 4.68
C GLY A 451 13.42 -0.33 3.28
N PHE A 452 14.16 0.37 2.42
CA PHE A 452 13.68 0.83 1.12
C PHE A 452 14.41 0.15 -0.05
N ARG A 453 13.68 -0.23 -1.09
CA ARG A 453 14.27 -0.66 -2.37
C ARG A 453 13.41 -0.26 -3.57
N ILE A 454 14.07 -0.16 -4.72
CA ILE A 454 13.41 0.06 -6.01
C ILE A 454 13.63 -1.20 -6.86
N LEU A 455 12.55 -1.74 -7.42
CA LEU A 455 12.62 -2.79 -8.44
C LEU A 455 12.43 -2.19 -9.81
N TYR A 456 13.22 -2.69 -10.78
CA TYR A 456 13.12 -2.31 -12.19
C TYR A 456 13.28 -0.81 -12.43
N GLN A 457 14.16 -0.17 -11.66
CA GLN A 457 14.46 1.25 -11.81
C GLN A 457 14.93 1.56 -13.24
N HIS A 458 14.20 2.43 -13.92
CA HIS A 458 14.55 2.89 -15.26
C HIS A 458 14.39 4.40 -15.40
N SER A 459 13.21 4.96 -15.08
CA SER A 459 12.97 6.42 -15.13
C SER A 459 12.93 7.05 -13.73
N LEU A 460 12.58 6.28 -12.70
CA LEU A 460 12.59 6.78 -11.33
C LEU A 460 14.03 7.14 -10.94
N PHE A 461 14.23 8.42 -10.63
CA PHE A 461 15.52 9.03 -10.28
C PHE A 461 16.63 9.02 -11.35
N SER A 462 16.36 8.58 -12.59
CA SER A 462 17.39 8.54 -13.63
C SER A 462 17.93 9.92 -14.01
N ASP A 463 17.10 10.96 -13.86
CA ASP A 463 17.40 12.33 -14.29
C ASP A 463 17.63 13.27 -13.09
N CYS A 464 17.79 12.72 -11.88
CA CYS A 464 18.04 13.54 -10.70
C CYS A 464 19.48 14.04 -10.68
N GLU A 465 19.64 15.35 -10.87
CA GLU A 465 20.92 16.04 -10.72
C GLU A 465 21.22 16.35 -9.25
N GLY A 466 22.29 15.76 -8.73
CA GLY A 466 22.80 16.03 -7.38
C GLY A 466 21.78 15.86 -6.25
N ASP A 467 21.97 16.65 -5.19
CA ASP A 467 21.07 16.72 -4.04
C ASP A 467 19.94 17.72 -4.32
N SER A 468 18.93 17.28 -5.08
CA SER A 468 17.72 18.09 -5.26
C SER A 468 17.06 18.35 -3.89
N PRO A 469 16.71 19.62 -3.57
CA PRO A 469 16.09 19.92 -2.28
C PRO A 469 14.70 19.28 -2.21
N LEU A 470 14.31 18.80 -1.02
CA LEU A 470 12.94 18.36 -0.83
C LEU A 470 11.99 19.55 -0.96
N ARG A 471 11.09 19.48 -1.95
CA ARG A 471 10.05 20.48 -2.18
C ARG A 471 8.75 20.07 -1.50
N SER A 472 7.90 21.04 -1.16
CA SER A 472 6.56 20.75 -0.68
C SER A 472 5.64 20.33 -1.83
N LEU A 473 4.57 19.59 -1.51
CA LEU A 473 3.53 19.25 -2.48
C LEU A 473 2.89 20.52 -3.07
N SER A 474 2.70 21.56 -2.25
CA SER A 474 2.16 22.86 -2.70
C SER A 474 3.05 23.57 -3.73
N TRP A 475 4.38 23.42 -3.64
CA TRP A 475 5.29 23.95 -4.64
C TRP A 475 5.08 23.26 -5.99
N MET A 476 5.02 21.92 -5.99
CA MET A 476 4.80 21.13 -7.20
C MET A 476 3.48 21.53 -7.87
N VAL A 477 2.42 21.66 -7.08
CA VAL A 477 1.09 22.08 -7.55
C VAL A 477 1.13 23.47 -8.19
N GLY A 478 1.74 24.45 -7.51
CA GLY A 478 1.81 25.84 -8.00
C GLY A 478 2.60 25.97 -9.32
N GLU A 479 3.70 25.24 -9.48
CA GLU A 479 4.47 25.25 -10.74
C GLU A 479 3.70 24.58 -11.89
N ILE A 480 2.99 23.48 -11.62
CA ILE A 480 2.14 22.81 -12.63
C ILE A 480 1.00 23.74 -13.07
N GLN A 481 0.35 24.43 -12.14
CA GLN A 481 -0.71 25.41 -12.43
C GLN A 481 -0.20 26.58 -13.27
N LYS A 482 1.00 27.09 -12.95
CA LYS A 482 1.66 28.16 -13.72
C LYS A 482 1.93 27.72 -15.16
N ILE A 483 2.42 26.50 -15.38
CA ILE A 483 2.68 25.96 -16.73
C ILE A 483 1.35 25.82 -17.51
N ALA A 484 0.30 25.31 -16.86
CA ALA A 484 -1.01 25.14 -17.49
C ALA A 484 -1.73 26.47 -17.76
N GLY A 485 -1.41 27.53 -17.00
CA GLY A 485 -1.97 28.88 -17.18
C GLY A 485 -1.20 29.78 -18.15
N ALA A 486 0.01 29.39 -18.57
CA ALA A 486 0.79 30.16 -19.52
C ALA A 486 0.06 30.22 -20.88
N SER A 487 -0.21 31.44 -21.37
CA SER A 487 -0.73 31.64 -22.72
C SER A 487 0.27 31.12 -23.73
N VAL A 488 -0.18 30.27 -24.65
CA VAL A 488 0.62 29.89 -25.82
C VAL A 488 0.74 31.13 -26.70
N GLU A 489 1.86 31.84 -26.62
CA GLU A 489 2.23 32.82 -27.66
C GLU A 489 2.27 32.03 -28.98
N LYS A 490 1.29 32.30 -29.85
CA LYS A 490 1.09 31.59 -31.12
C LYS A 490 2.09 31.99 -32.18
#